data_AF-A0A7K6KJ83-F1
#
_entry.id   AF-A0A7K6KJ83-F1
#
_cell.length_a   1.000
_cell.length_b   1.000
_cell.length_c   1.000
_cell.angle_alpha   90.00
_cell.angle_beta   90.00
_cell.angle_gamma   90.00
#
_symmetry.space_group_name_H-M   'P 1'
#
loop_
_entity.id
_entity.type
_entity.pdbx_description
1 polymer ?
#
loop_
_entity_poly.entity_id
_entity_poly.type
_entity_poly.pdbx_seq_one_letter_code
_entity_poly.pdbx_strand_id
1 'polypeptide(L)' 'ISYSLEILSPRDGREVFRIERNSGEIRLTGDLDFEDVGLYRLQGDATDKGTPPLSGHCKVVLEVLDVND' A
#
# COMPACT_ATOMS: atom_id res chain seq x y z
N ILE A 1 -15.41 -2.33 -9.38
CA ILE A 1 -14.57 -1.68 -8.36
C ILE A 1 -13.14 -1.76 -8.85
N SER A 2 -12.34 -0.72 -8.67
CA SER A 2 -10.91 -0.69 -8.93
C SER A 2 -10.17 -0.20 -7.70
N TYR A 3 -9.05 -0.84 -7.38
CA TYR A 3 -8.23 -0.54 -6.22
C TYR A 3 -6.98 0.26 -6.59
N SER A 4 -6.59 1.19 -5.72
CA SER A 4 -5.33 1.93 -5.77
C SER A 4 -4.69 2.00 -4.39
N LEU A 5 -3.38 2.25 -4.37
CA LEU A 5 -2.57 2.29 -3.16
C LEU A 5 -1.62 3.47 -3.24
N GLU A 6 -1.59 4.30 -2.20
CA GLU A 6 -0.65 5.41 -2.03
C GLU A 6 0.22 5.18 -0.80
N ILE A 7 1.53 5.39 -0.92
CA ILE A 7 2.45 5.37 0.21
C ILE A 7 2.45 6.76 0.86
N LEU A 8 1.96 6.86 2.10
CA LEU A 8 1.90 8.11 2.85
C LEU A 8 3.21 8.42 3.57
N SER A 9 3.87 7.40 4.12
CA SER A 9 5.18 7.50 4.76
C SER A 9 5.92 6.16 4.76
N PRO A 10 7.25 6.15 4.52
CA PRO A 10 8.07 7.28 4.07
C PRO A 10 7.73 7.74 2.64
N ARG A 11 8.03 9.00 2.31
CA ARG A 11 7.83 9.59 0.97
C ARG A 11 9.16 9.65 0.21
N ASP A 12 9.89 8.55 0.19
CA ASP A 12 11.20 8.42 -0.44
C ASP A 12 11.12 8.13 -1.95
N GLY A 13 9.90 8.01 -2.50
CA GLY A 13 9.66 7.73 -3.91
C GLY A 13 9.96 6.29 -4.31
N ARG A 14 10.24 5.39 -3.34
CA ARG A 14 10.40 3.96 -3.60
C ARG A 14 9.02 3.33 -3.79
N GLU A 15 8.82 2.70 -4.95
CA GLU A 15 7.68 1.81 -5.15
C GLU A 15 7.99 0.46 -4.49
N VAL A 16 7.72 0.32 -3.19
CA VAL A 16 7.98 -0.90 -2.40
C VAL A 16 6.77 -1.85 -2.39
N PHE A 17 5.57 -1.30 -2.59
CA PHE A 17 4.31 -2.02 -2.61
C PHE A 17 3.56 -1.72 -3.89
N ARG A 18 2.93 -2.76 -4.45
CA ARG A 18 1.96 -2.64 -5.54
C ARG A 18 0.63 -3.25 -5.12
N ILE A 19 -0.46 -2.75 -5.67
CA ILE A 19 -1.80 -3.32 -5.51
C ILE A 19 -2.31 -3.81 -6.85
N GLU A 20 -2.88 -5.01 -6.89
CA GLU A 20 -3.61 -5.48 -8.07
C GLU A 20 -4.98 -4.79 -8.13
N ARG A 21 -5.25 -4.15 -9.27
CA ARG A 21 -6.38 -3.22 -9.43
C ARG A 21 -7.75 -3.88 -9.28
N ASN A 22 -7.89 -5.18 -9.51
CA ASN A 22 -9.16 -5.88 -9.53
C ASN A 22 -9.45 -6.66 -8.24
N SER A 23 -8.43 -7.26 -7.62
CA SER A 23 -8.52 -8.05 -6.39
C SER A 23 -8.22 -7.25 -5.13
N GLY A 24 -7.47 -6.15 -5.25
CA GLY A 24 -6.96 -5.39 -4.11
C GLY A 24 -5.78 -6.07 -3.40
N GLU A 25 -5.20 -7.11 -4.00
CA GLU A 25 -4.05 -7.82 -3.43
C GLU A 25 -2.81 -6.91 -3.42
N ILE A 26 -2.26 -6.67 -2.23
CA ILE A 26 -1.03 -5.91 -2.04
C ILE A 26 0.15 -6.88 -2.06
N ARG A 27 1.16 -6.57 -2.88
CA ARG A 27 2.40 -7.36 -3.00
C ARG A 27 3.61 -6.45 -2.88
N LEU A 28 4.69 -7.03 -2.36
CA LEU A 28 6.01 -6.43 -2.45
C LEU A 28 6.50 -6.39 -3.91
N THR A 29 7.24 -5.35 -4.24
CA THR A 29 7.95 -5.18 -5.52
C THR A 29 9.45 -5.47 -5.39
N GLY A 30 9.98 -5.50 -4.17
CA GLY A 30 11.37 -5.80 -3.84
C GLY A 30 11.51 -6.18 -2.37
N ASP A 31 12.76 -6.28 -1.92
CA ASP A 31 13.09 -6.68 -0.56
C ASP A 31 12.79 -5.56 0.45
N LEU A 32 12.47 -5.96 1.68
CA LEU A 32 12.32 -5.07 2.83
C LEU A 32 13.54 -5.20 3.73
N ASP A 33 14.01 -4.08 4.24
CA ASP A 33 15.11 -4.00 5.19
C ASP A 33 14.65 -3.18 6.40
N PHE A 34 14.75 -3.76 7.61
CA PHE A 34 14.21 -3.16 8.83
C PHE A 34 15.00 -1.90 9.20
N GLU A 35 16.31 -1.95 8.99
CA GLU A 35 17.29 -0.89 9.22
C GLU A 35 17.05 0.32 8.31
N ASP A 36 16.49 0.10 7.11
CA ASP A 36 16.04 1.16 6.21
C ASP A 36 14.70 1.75 6.69
N VAL A 37 13.66 0.91 6.80
CA VAL A 37 12.30 1.35 7.12
C VAL A 37 11.53 0.27 7.89
N GLY A 38 11.36 0.46 9.20
CA GLY A 38 10.57 -0.45 10.04
C GLY A 38 9.04 -0.32 9.93
N LEU A 39 8.52 0.79 9.37
CA LEU A 39 7.09 1.07 9.36
C LEU A 39 6.64 1.84 8.12
N TYR A 40 5.67 1.29 7.39
CA TYR A 40 5.00 1.94 6.28
C TYR A 40 3.55 2.30 6.63
N ARG A 41 3.13 3.50 6.23
CA ARG A 41 1.73 3.92 6.27
C ARG A 41 1.24 4.14 4.85
N LEU A 42 0.18 3.46 4.49
CA LEU A 42 -0.41 3.48 3.16
C LEU A 42 -1.88 3.89 3.22
N GLN A 43 -2.39 4.41 2.12
CA GLN A 43 -3.81 4.60 1.90
C GLN A 43 -4.27 3.72 0.74
N GLY A 44 -5.25 2.86 1.01
CA GLY A 44 -5.93 2.11 -0.03
C GLY A 44 -7.22 2.81 -0.43
N ASP A 45 -7.49 2.91 -1.73
CA ASP A 45 -8.75 3.43 -2.25
C ASP A 45 -9.45 2.36 -3.08
N ALA A 46 -10.78 2.35 -3.04
CA ALA A 46 -11.63 1.48 -3.85
C ALA A 46 -12.71 2.33 -4.52
N THR A 47 -12.68 2.40 -5.85
CA THR A 47 -13.64 3.19 -6.65
C THR A 47 -14.57 2.26 -7.41
N ASP A 48 -15.88 2.49 -7.32
CA ASP A 48 -16.86 1.73 -8.08
C ASP A 48 -16.91 2.13 -9.58
N LYS A 49 -17.83 1.53 -10.34
CA LYS A 49 -18.04 1.83 -11.77
C LYS A 49 -19.30 2.67 -12.00
N GLY A 50 -19.80 3.34 -10.95
CA GLY A 50 -21.01 4.15 -11.01
C GLY A 50 -20.86 5.42 -11.85
N THR A 51 -21.95 6.14 -12.04
CA THR A 51 -21.96 7.46 -12.68
C THR A 51 -22.89 8.38 -11.88
N PRO A 52 -22.37 9.26 -11.01
CA PRO A 52 -20.95 9.47 -10.70
C PRO A 52 -20.32 8.27 -9.95
N PRO A 53 -19.00 8.06 -10.06
CA PRO A 53 -18.32 7.01 -9.31
C PRO A 53 -18.26 7.37 -7.82
N LEU A 54 -18.40 6.37 -6.95
CA LEU A 54 -18.18 6.50 -5.51
C LEU A 54 -16.87 5.81 -5.13
N SER A 55 -16.18 6.40 -4.14
CA SER A 55 -14.92 5.88 -3.61
C SER A 55 -14.99 5.68 -2.11
N GLY A 56 -14.40 4.58 -1.63
CA GLY A 56 -14.08 4.35 -0.22
C GLY A 56 -12.57 4.36 -0.01
N HIS A 57 -12.15 4.71 1.20
CA HIS A 57 -10.73 4.84 1.57
C HIS A 57 -10.45 4.10 2.87
N CYS A 58 -9.27 3.48 2.99
CA CYS A 58 -8.80 2.85 4.22
C CYS A 58 -7.31 3.14 4.47
N LYS A 59 -6.90 3.05 5.73
CA LYS A 59 -5.49 3.16 6.13
C LYS A 59 -4.92 1.76 6.32
N VAL A 60 -3.74 1.52 5.77
CA VAL A 60 -2.98 0.29 5.96
C VAL A 60 -1.67 0.64 6.67
N VAL A 61 -1.36 -0.08 7.74
CA VAL A 61 -0.12 0.06 8.49
C VAL A 61 0.64 -1.25 8.34
N LEU A 62 1.86 -1.19 7.82
CA LEU A 62 2.73 -2.35 7.63
C LEU A 62 3.98 -2.19 8.49
N GLU A 63 4.19 -3.14 9.38
CA GLU A 63 5.36 -3.24 10.23
C GLU A 63 6.32 -4.25 9.61
N VAL A 64 7.55 -3.83 9.36
CA VAL A 64 8.63 -4.75 8.96
C VAL A 64 9.16 -5.38 10.23
N LEU A 65 9.16 -6.71 10.27
CA LEU A 65 9.69 -7.45 11.40
C LEU A 65 11.17 -7.68 11.20
N ASP A 66 11.96 -7.34 12.21
CA ASP A 66 13.35 -7.73 12.27
C ASP A 66 13.42 -9.25 12.49
N VAL A 67 14.19 -9.92 11.62
CA VAL A 67 14.37 -11.38 11.66
C VAL A 67 15.68 -11.78 12.35
N ASN A 68 16.56 -10.81 12.64
CA ASN A 68 17.92 -11.04 13.09
C ASN A 68 18.18 -10.66 14.56
N ASP A 69 17.14 -10.36 15.35
CA ASP A 69 17.21 -10.21 16.83
C ASP A 69 16.81 -11.51 17.56
#